data_AF-A0A920DVM4-F1
#
_entry.id   AF-A0A920DVM4-F1
#
_cell.length_a   1.000
_cell.length_b   1.000
_cell.length_c   1.000
_cell.angle_alpha   90.00
_cell.angle_beta   90.00
_cell.angle_gamma   90.00
#
_symmetry.space_group_name_H-M   'P 1'
#
loop_
_entity.id
_entity.type
_entity.pdbx_description
1 polymer ?
#
loop_
_entity_poly.entity_id
_entity_poly.type
_entity_poly.pdbx_seq_one_letter_code
_entity_poly.pdbx_strand_id
1 'polypeptide(L)'
;MYQRYTELQNWSFKLVDMNDNGLGGIKEVTFEINGSGVFRKMKHEAATHRVQRVPSTESQGRIHTSAVTVGVLPRFEDINITINQEDIRN
;
A
#
# COMPACT_ATOMS: atom_id res chain seq x y z
N MET A 1 0.56 -5.00 -9.63
CA MET A 1 1.56 -4.01 -10.12
C MET A 1 2.72 -3.88 -9.15
N TYR A 2 2.52 -3.36 -7.94
CA TYR A 2 3.60 -3.09 -6.98
C TYR A 2 4.43 -4.31 -6.59
N GLN A 3 3.81 -5.45 -6.27
CA GLN A 3 4.54 -6.69 -5.98
C GLN A 3 5.53 -7.07 -7.09
N ARG A 4 5.08 -7.03 -8.35
CA ARG A 4 5.93 -7.33 -9.51
C ARG A 4 7.04 -6.30 -9.71
N TYR A 5 6.76 -5.02 -9.46
CA TYR A 5 7.77 -3.97 -9.50
C TYR A 5 8.85 -4.19 -8.43
N THR A 6 8.44 -4.55 -7.21
CA THR A 6 9.34 -4.89 -6.10
C THR A 6 10.28 -6.03 -6.47
N GLU A 7 9.77 -7.11 -7.08
CA GLU A 7 10.60 -8.21 -7.60
C GLU A 7 11.62 -7.74 -8.64
N LEU A 8 11.22 -6.90 -9.59
CA LEU A 8 12.11 -6.35 -10.63
C LEU A 8 13.20 -5.44 -10.06
N GLN A 9 12.96 -4.81 -8.91
CA GLN A 9 13.95 -3.98 -8.21
C GLN A 9 14.86 -4.78 -7.27
N ASN A 10 14.72 -6.11 -7.22
CA ASN A 10 15.39 -6.98 -6.24
C ASN A 10 15.13 -6.54 -4.78
N TRP A 11 13.92 -6.05 -4.52
CA TRP A 11 13.47 -5.70 -3.19
C TRP A 11 12.66 -6.84 -2.58
N SER A 12 12.61 -6.90 -1.25
CA SER A 12 11.76 -7.84 -0.52
C SER A 12 10.35 -7.28 -0.37
N PHE A 13 9.35 -8.13 -0.57
CA PHE A 13 7.94 -7.81 -0.41
C PHE A 13 7.36 -8.66 0.72
N LYS A 14 6.66 -8.03 1.67
CA LYS A 14 5.96 -8.72 2.75
C LYS A 14 4.53 -8.22 2.84
N LEU A 15 3.56 -9.11 2.69
CA LEU A 15 2.16 -8.77 2.96
C LEU A 15 1.96 -8.63 4.47
N VAL A 16 1.33 -7.52 4.90
CA VAL A 16 1.01 -7.27 6.31
C VAL A 16 -0.45 -7.64 6.57
N ASP A 17 -1.35 -7.11 5.75
CA ASP A 17 -2.78 -7.37 5.85
C ASP A 17 -3.46 -7.21 4.48
N MET A 18 -4.55 -7.94 4.25
CA MET A 18 -5.33 -7.87 3.03
C MET A 18 -6.80 -8.17 3.33
N ASN A 19 -7.66 -7.27 2.86
CA ASN A 19 -9.11 -7.41 2.94
C ASN A 19 -9.66 -7.56 1.52
N ASP A 20 -10.15 -8.75 1.19
CA ASP A 20 -10.77 -9.04 -0.09
C ASP A 20 -12.27 -8.72 -0.06
N ASN A 21 -12.86 -8.47 -1.23
CA ASN A 21 -14.29 -8.20 -1.33
C ASN A 21 -15.12 -9.42 -1.79
N GLY A 22 -14.51 -10.61 -1.84
CA GLY A 22 -15.15 -11.86 -2.28
C GLY A 22 -15.49 -11.96 -3.77
N LEU A 23 -15.31 -10.89 -4.56
CA LEU A 23 -15.59 -10.83 -6.00
C LEU A 23 -14.30 -10.70 -6.83
N GLY A 24 -13.16 -11.11 -6.27
CA GLY A 24 -11.84 -10.98 -6.90
C GLY A 24 -11.27 -9.56 -6.87
N GLY A 25 -11.87 -8.65 -6.10
CA GLY A 25 -11.33 -7.33 -5.81
C GLY A 25 -10.76 -7.24 -4.39
N ILE A 26 -9.96 -6.21 -4.17
CA ILE A 26 -9.35 -5.89 -2.88
C ILE A 26 -10.03 -4.63 -2.36
N LYS A 27 -10.55 -4.68 -1.13
CA LYS A 27 -11.10 -3.51 -0.45
C LYS A 27 -9.98 -2.63 0.11
N GLU A 28 -9.02 -3.25 0.78
CA GLU A 28 -7.82 -2.61 1.34
C GLU A 28 -6.68 -3.63 1.45
N VAL A 29 -5.45 -3.14 1.39
CA VAL A 29 -4.25 -3.96 1.53
C VAL A 29 -3.11 -3.13 2.11
N THR A 30 -2.38 -3.72 3.05
CA THR A 30 -1.17 -3.15 3.64
C THR A 30 -0.01 -4.11 3.40
N PHE A 31 1.10 -3.60 2.88
CA PHE A 31 2.30 -4.39 2.65
C PHE A 31 3.56 -3.56 2.93
N GLU A 32 4.65 -4.27 3.19
CA GLU A 32 5.96 -3.71 3.47
C GLU A 32 6.91 -4.05 2.33
N ILE A 33 7.72 -3.07 1.93
CA ILE A 33 8.77 -3.25 0.92
C ILE A 33 10.10 -2.88 1.55
N ASN A 34 11.04 -3.81 1.53
CA ASN A 34 12.38 -3.64 2.08
C ASN A 34 13.44 -3.68 0.97
N GLY A 35 14.32 -2.69 0.94
CA GLY A 35 15.38 -2.59 -0.06
C GLY A 35 16.00 -1.19 -0.13
N SER A 36 17.05 -1.07 -0.93
CA SER A 36 17.76 0.20 -1.09
C SER A 36 16.92 1.23 -1.85
N GLY A 37 16.70 2.40 -1.24
CA GLY A 37 16.05 3.54 -1.88
C GLY A 37 14.56 3.37 -2.17
N VAL A 38 13.88 2.42 -1.51
CA VAL A 38 12.45 2.12 -1.72
C VAL A 38 11.59 3.38 -1.59
N PHE A 39 11.68 4.07 -0.45
CA PHE A 39 10.85 5.26 -0.20
C PHE A 39 11.10 6.36 -1.23
N ARG A 40 12.35 6.57 -1.65
CA ARG A 40 12.70 7.57 -2.67
C ARG A 40 11.97 7.34 -4.00
N LYS A 41 11.81 6.08 -4.43
CA LYS A 41 11.09 5.76 -5.67
C LYS A 41 9.57 5.71 -5.45
N MET A 42 9.12 5.07 -4.37
CA MET A 42 7.71 4.79 -4.13
C MET A 42 6.91 6.00 -3.64
N LYS A 43 7.53 7.03 -3.05
CA LYS A 43 6.81 8.22 -2.55
C LYS A 43 5.94 8.90 -3.61
N HIS A 44 6.28 8.76 -4.89
CA HIS A 44 5.53 9.35 -6.01
C HIS A 44 4.24 8.60 -6.32
N GLU A 45 4.10 7.38 -5.82
CA GLU A 45 2.89 6.56 -5.95
C GLU A 45 1.80 6.99 -4.95
N ALA A 46 2.16 7.78 -3.93
CA ALA A 46 1.24 8.27 -2.91
C ALA A 46 0.27 9.31 -3.50
N ALA A 47 -0.85 8.82 -4.05
CA ALA A 47 -1.85 9.63 -4.73
C ALA A 47 -3.18 8.86 -4.85
N THR A 48 -4.18 9.52 -5.43
CA THR A 48 -5.37 8.83 -5.94
C THR A 48 -5.13 8.41 -7.38
N HIS A 49 -5.26 7.11 -7.65
CA HIS A 49 -5.10 6.50 -8.96
C HIS A 49 -6.48 6.22 -9.54
N ARG A 50 -6.68 6.56 -10.82
CA ARG A 50 -7.98 6.47 -11.49
C ARG A 50 -7.91 5.46 -12.64
N VAL A 51 -8.94 4.63 -12.77
CA VAL A 51 -9.11 3.72 -13.91
C VAL A 51 -10.44 4.00 -14.60
N GLN A 52 -10.42 3.97 -15.93
CA GLN A 52 -11.61 4.05 -16.77
C GLN A 52 -11.65 2.80 -17.64
N ARG A 53 -12.70 2.00 -17.49
CA ARG A 53 -12.85 0.71 -18.19
C ARG A 53 -14.32 0.32 -18.29
N VAL A 54 -14.62 -0.64 -19.16
CA VAL A 54 -15.87 -1.41 -19.09
C VAL A 54 -15.67 -2.51 -18.04
N PRO A 55 -16.42 -2.54 -16.93
CA PRO A 55 -16.33 -3.61 -15.95
C PRO A 55 -16.70 -4.97 -16.53
N SER A 56 -16.11 -6.06 -16.02
CA SER A 56 -16.47 -7.42 -16.44
C SER A 56 -17.94 -7.78 -16.17
N THR A 57 -18.58 -7.09 -15.22
CA THR A 57 -19.99 -7.29 -14.87
C THR A 57 -20.95 -6.42 -15.70
N GLU A 58 -20.45 -5.56 -16.60
CA GLU A 58 -21.26 -4.62 -17.38
C GLU A 58 -21.56 -5.18 -18.78
N SER A 59 -22.83 -5.31 -19.13
CA SER A 59 -23.27 -5.96 -20.38
C SER A 59 -23.45 -4.98 -21.55
N GLN A 60 -23.58 -3.67 -21.30
CA GLN A 60 -23.90 -2.67 -22.34
C GLN A 60 -22.67 -1.87 -22.82
N GLY A 61 -21.46 -2.25 -22.41
CA GLY A 61 -20.23 -1.58 -22.84
C GLY A 61 -20.04 -0.18 -22.25
N ARG A 62 -20.77 0.18 -21.18
CA ARG A 62 -20.62 1.48 -20.52
C ARG A 62 -19.27 1.57 -19.80
N ILE A 63 -18.60 2.71 -19.96
CA ILE A 63 -17.33 3.00 -19.28
C ILE A 63 -17.63 3.47 -17.86
N HIS A 64 -17.07 2.78 -16.87
CA HIS A 64 -17.10 3.18 -15.48
C HIS A 64 -15.77 3.82 -15.11
N THR A 65 -15.83 4.85 -14.27
CA THR A 65 -14.65 5.47 -13.65
C THR A 65 -14.57 5.01 -12.20
N SER A 66 -13.44 4.43 -11.81
CA SER A 66 -13.15 4.03 -10.43
C SER A 66 -11.86 4.69 -9.94
N ALA A 67 -11.69 4.81 -8.63
CA ALA A 67 -10.51 5.38 -8.02
C ALA A 67 -10.02 4.52 -6.84
N VAL A 68 -8.71 4.56 -6.57
CA VAL A 68 -8.09 3.96 -5.40
C VAL A 68 -7.06 4.94 -4.83
N THR A 69 -6.95 5.01 -3.51
CA THR A 69 -5.95 5.84 -2.83
C THR A 69 -4.78 4.96 -2.40
N VAL A 70 -3.56 5.42 -2.66
CA VAL A 70 -2.33 4.76 -2.24
C VAL A 70 -1.62 5.66 -1.23
N GLY A 71 -1.30 5.10 -0.07
CA GLY A 71 -0.46 5.73 0.94
C GLY A 71 0.93 5.09 0.96
N VAL A 72 1.99 5.91 1.04
CA VAL A 72 3.37 5.43 1.14
C VAL A 72 4.04 6.11 2.32
N LEU A 73 4.41 5.32 3.32
CA LEU A 73 5.02 5.78 4.56
C LEU A 73 6.41 5.14 4.70
N PRO A 74 7.43 5.88 5.18
CA PRO A 74 8.68 5.26 5.58
C PRO A 74 8.42 4.40 6.82
N ARG A 75 8.99 3.19 6.86
CA ARG A 75 9.01 2.38 8.07
C ARG A 75 10.26 2.73 8.87
N PHE A 76 10.07 3.06 10.14
CA PHE A 76 11.15 3.23 11.10
C PHE A 76 11.24 1.96 11.94
N GLU A 77 12.45 1.60 12.38
CA GLU A 77 12.57 0.61 13.45
C GLU A 77 11.95 1.18 14.72
N ASP A 78 11.29 0.32 15.49
CA ASP A 78 10.79 0.70 16.80
C ASP A 78 11.99 1.10 17.66
N ILE A 79 12.12 2.40 17.90
CA ILE A 79 13.12 2.91 18.83
C ILE A 79 12.71 2.37 20.20
N ASN A 80 13.59 1.66 20.90
CA ASN A 80 13.37 1.33 22.31
C ASN A 80 13.37 2.64 23.10
N ILE A 81 12.19 3.23 23.28
CA ILE A 81 12.02 4.38 24.14
C ILE A 81 12.00 3.86 25.57
N THR A 82 13.14 3.97 26.26
CA THR A 82 13.20 3.79 27.71
C THR A 82 12.51 4.98 28.36
N ILE A 83 11.26 4.79 28.77
CA ILE A 83 10.55 5.77 29.59
C ILE A 83 11.09 5.63 31.03
N ASN A 84 11.80 6.65 31.51
CA ASN A 84 12.16 6.72 32.92
C ASN A 84 10.89 6.94 33.74
N GLN A 85 10.66 6.11 34.75
CA GLN A 85 9.51 6.24 35.65
C GLN A 85 9.48 7.61 36.37
N GLU A 86 10.62 8.28 36.50
CA GLU A 86 10.73 9.63 37.08
C GLU A 86 10.06 10.72 36.22
N ASP A 87 9.89 10.48 34.92
CA ASP A 87 9.24 11.42 33.99
C ASP A 87 7.70 11.23 33.93
N ILE A 88 7.17 10.20 34.59
CA ILE A 88 5.73 9.94 34.68
C ILE A 88 5.17 10.74 35.87
N ARG A 89 4.49 11.85 35.58
CA ARG A 89 3.69 12.58 36.58
C ARG A 89 2.26 12.06 36.59
N ASN A 90 1.79 11.65 37.77
CA ASN A 90 0.40 11.26 38.07
C ASN A 90 -0.56 12.45 38.00
#